data_AF-A0A7J9PCN0-F1
#
_entry.id   AF-A0A7J9PCN0-F1
#
_cell.length_a   1.000
_cell.length_b   1.000
_cell.length_c   1.000
_cell.angle_alpha   90.00
_cell.angle_beta   90.00
_cell.angle_gamma   90.00
#
_symmetry.space_group_name_H-M   'P 1'
#
loop_
_entity.id
_entity.type
_entity.pdbx_description
1 polymer ?
#
loop_
_entity_poly.entity_id
_entity_poly.type
_entity_poly.pdbx_seq_one_letter_code
_entity_poly.pdbx_strand_id
1 'polypeptide(L)'
;MIVGGPESNGFANRYDSEFGVSITNDNPGENKGLIQVKNIEVRDGNIIKTYQVIYIAGSDRYGTQAALEYFKTLDELPDGPITVEWTANGPFLVE
;
A
#
# COMPACT_ATOMS: atom_id res chain seq x y z
N MET A 1 8.10 -6.14 -0.68
CA MET A 1 6.76 -5.67 -1.09
C MET A 1 5.72 -6.37 -0.24
N ILE A 2 4.73 -5.63 0.27
CA ILE A 2 3.60 -6.14 1.04
C ILE A 2 2.35 -5.89 0.20
N VAL A 3 1.55 -6.94 -0.02
CA VAL A 3 0.29 -6.85 -0.76
C VAL A 3 -0.84 -7.41 0.10
N GLY A 4 -1.94 -6.66 0.20
CA GLY A 4 -3.09 -7.00 1.02
C GLY A 4 -3.05 -6.35 2.40
N GLY A 5 -4.23 -6.00 2.91
CA GLY A 5 -4.40 -5.20 4.13
C GLY A 5 -4.10 -5.94 5.43
N PRO A 6 -4.04 -5.21 6.56
CA PRO A 6 -3.55 -5.72 7.86
C PRO A 6 -4.51 -6.74 8.52
N GLU A 7 -5.79 -6.74 8.15
CA GLU A 7 -6.76 -7.73 8.60
C GLU A 7 -6.44 -9.15 8.07
N SER A 8 -5.91 -9.25 6.85
CA SER A 8 -5.68 -10.53 6.17
C SER A 8 -4.20 -10.88 5.98
N ASN A 9 -3.28 -9.92 6.18
CA ASN A 9 -1.85 -10.11 6.00
C ASN A 9 -1.08 -9.77 7.29
N GLY A 10 -0.50 -10.79 7.94
CA GLY A 10 0.25 -10.62 9.19
C GLY A 10 1.50 -9.75 9.08
N PHE A 11 2.12 -9.68 7.90
CA PHE A 11 3.23 -8.72 7.67
C PHE A 11 2.70 -7.30 7.54
N ALA A 12 1.60 -7.10 6.83
CA ALA A 12 0.95 -5.80 6.76
C ALA A 12 0.57 -5.31 8.17
N ASN A 13 -0.08 -6.16 8.97
CA ASN A 13 -0.44 -5.87 10.35
C ASN A 13 0.76 -5.44 11.20
N ARG A 14 1.86 -6.20 11.12
CA ARG A 14 3.07 -5.94 11.91
C ARG A 14 3.72 -4.58 11.60
N TYR A 15 3.60 -4.10 10.37
CA TYR A 15 4.27 -2.88 9.90
C TYR A 15 3.30 -1.74 9.60
N ASP A 16 1.99 -1.91 9.80
CA ASP A 16 0.97 -0.92 9.41
C ASP A 16 1.25 0.46 10.03
N SER A 17 1.69 0.47 11.30
CA SER A 17 2.05 1.70 12.04
C SER A 17 3.29 2.43 11.51
N GLU A 18 4.10 1.79 10.68
CA GLU A 18 5.27 2.42 10.05
C GLU A 18 4.89 3.24 8.81
N PHE A 19 3.70 3.01 8.25
CA PHE A 19 3.19 3.69 7.07
C PHE A 19 2.37 4.93 7.45
N GLY A 20 2.22 5.85 6.48
CA GLY A 20 1.54 7.13 6.72
C GLY A 20 0.04 7.00 6.86
N VAL A 21 -0.57 5.99 6.22
CA VAL A 21 -2.02 5.76 6.22
C VAL A 21 -2.31 4.29 6.54
N SER A 22 -3.09 4.05 7.59
CA SER A 22 -3.60 2.71 7.91
C SER A 22 -4.70 2.30 6.94
N ILE A 23 -4.65 1.05 6.49
CA ILE A 23 -5.61 0.48 5.54
C ILE A 23 -6.58 -0.41 6.31
N THR A 24 -7.88 -0.20 6.13
CA THR A 24 -8.95 -0.97 6.77
C THR A 24 -9.99 -1.38 5.73
N ASN A 25 -10.98 -2.17 6.14
CA ASN A 25 -12.12 -2.50 5.27
C ASN A 25 -12.97 -1.28 4.88
N ASP A 26 -12.78 -0.13 5.53
CA ASP A 26 -13.50 1.12 5.27
C ASP A 26 -12.62 2.23 4.67
N ASN A 27 -11.29 2.17 4.87
CA ASN A 27 -10.32 3.15 4.38
C ASN A 27 -9.25 2.47 3.51
N PRO A 28 -9.01 2.88 2.25
CA PRO A 28 -9.38 4.17 1.63
C PRO A 28 -10.80 4.28 1.05
N GLY A 29 -11.62 3.23 1.19
CA GLY A 29 -13.01 3.23 0.75
C GLY A 29 -13.30 2.18 -0.32
N GLU A 30 -14.59 2.04 -0.65
CA GLU A 30 -15.05 1.05 -1.62
C GLU A 30 -14.35 1.23 -2.98
N ASN A 31 -13.88 0.13 -3.55
CA ASN A 31 -13.11 0.05 -4.78
C ASN A 31 -11.81 0.86 -4.78
N LYS A 32 -11.33 1.32 -3.61
CA LYS A 32 -10.11 2.12 -3.49
C LYS A 32 -8.97 1.32 -2.86
N GLY A 33 -7.78 1.57 -3.38
CA GLY A 33 -6.52 1.06 -2.86
C GLY A 33 -5.49 2.15 -2.66
N LEU A 34 -4.55 1.89 -1.76
CA LEU A 34 -3.43 2.76 -1.42
C LEU A 34 -2.13 2.11 -1.90
N ILE A 35 -1.24 2.94 -2.42
CA ILE A 35 0.16 2.61 -2.69
C ILE A 35 1.00 3.50 -1.79
N GLN A 36 1.82 2.89 -0.94
CA GLN A 36 2.71 3.60 -0.03
C GLN A 36 4.12 3.07 -0.15
N VAL A 37 5.11 3.96 -0.18
CA VAL A 37 6.53 3.59 -0.19
C VAL A 37 7.18 4.16 1.05
N LYS A 38 7.88 3.31 1.80
CA LYS A 38 8.53 3.70 3.06
C LYS A 38 9.87 2.98 3.23
N ASN A 39 10.88 3.72 3.67
CA ASN A 39 12.10 3.13 4.19
C ASN A 39 11.88 2.76 5.66
N ILE A 40 11.94 1.46 5.98
CA ILE A 40 11.77 0.92 7.33
C ILE A 40 13.13 0.44 7.83
N GLU A 41 13.51 0.89 9.02
CA GLU A 41 14.71 0.43 9.70
C GLU A 41 14.42 -0.80 10.56
N VAL A 42 15.15 -1.88 10.30
CA VAL A 42 15.05 -3.11 11.08
C VAL A 42 16.36 -3.30 11.84
N ARG A 43 16.24 -3.49 13.16
CA ARG A 43 17.37 -3.82 14.03
C ARG A 43 17.57 -5.33 14.10
N ASP A 44 18.79 -5.76 13.81
CA ASP A 44 19.26 -7.13 13.97
C ASP A 44 20.51 -7.11 14.86
N GLY A 45 20.30 -7.29 16.16
CA GLY A 45 21.31 -7.03 17.19
C GLY A 45 21.77 -5.57 17.19
N ASN A 46 23.05 -5.35 16.88
CA ASN A 46 23.66 -4.01 16.79
C ASN A 46 23.68 -3.44 15.36
N ILE A 47 23.12 -4.14 14.38
CA ILE A 47 23.10 -3.70 12.99
C ILE A 47 21.74 -3.09 12.68
N ILE A 48 21.75 -1.87 12.13
CA ILE A 48 20.56 -1.24 11.54
C ILE A 48 20.61 -1.50 10.04
N LYS A 49 19.54 -2.10 9.50
CA LYS A 49 19.35 -2.27 8.06
C LYS A 49 18.11 -1.51 7.63
N THR A 50 18.24 -0.69 6.60
CA THR A 50 17.12 0.05 6.00
C THR A 50 16.59 -0.72 4.80
N TYR A 51 15.29 -0.98 4.77
CA TYR A 51 14.61 -1.63 3.66
C TYR A 51 13.57 -0.68 3.07
N GLN A 52 13.61 -0.49 1.74
CA GLN A 52 12.51 0.18 1.05
C GLN A 52 11.36 -0.81 0.88
N VAL A 53 10.23 -0.51 1.49
CA VAL A 53 9.01 -1.33 1.48
C VAL A 53 7.92 -0.60 0.71
N ILE A 54 7.40 -1.29 -0.30
CA ILE A 54 6.20 -0.88 -1.03
C ILE A 54 5.02 -1.65 -0.42
N TYR A 55 4.00 -0.93 0.02
CA TYR A 55 2.77 -1.44 0.62
C TYR A 55 1.58 -1.10 -0.27
N ILE A 56 0.91 -2.14 -0.77
CA ILE A 56 -0.23 -2.03 -1.67
C ILE A 56 -1.41 -2.80 -1.08
N ALA A 57 -2.48 -2.10 -0.71
CA ALA A 57 -3.71 -2.73 -0.27
C ALA A 57 -4.90 -1.79 -0.49
N GLY A 58 -6.09 -2.37 -0.63
CA GLY A 58 -7.34 -1.62 -0.62
C GLY A 58 -8.32 -2.16 0.41
N SER A 59 -9.41 -1.43 0.57
CA SER A 59 -10.50 -1.80 1.48
C SER A 59 -11.22 -3.07 1.05
N ASP A 60 -11.14 -3.39 -0.23
CA ASP A 60 -11.67 -4.61 -0.81
C ASP A 60 -10.74 -5.18 -1.90
N ARG A 61 -11.20 -6.25 -2.54
CA ARG A 61 -10.47 -6.95 -3.60
C ARG A 61 -10.26 -6.08 -4.84
N TYR A 62 -11.23 -5.25 -5.20
CA TYR A 62 -11.14 -4.36 -6.36
C TYR A 62 -10.20 -3.19 -6.08
N GLY A 63 -10.25 -2.61 -4.88
CA GLY A 63 -9.32 -1.59 -4.45
C GLY A 63 -7.87 -2.07 -4.46
N THR A 64 -7.62 -3.28 -3.93
CA THR A 64 -6.27 -3.88 -4.00
C THR A 64 -5.83 -4.12 -5.45
N GLN A 65 -6.75 -4.58 -6.32
CA GLN A 65 -6.47 -4.74 -7.75
C GLN A 65 -6.19 -3.41 -8.44
N ALA A 66 -6.93 -2.34 -8.12
CA ALA A 66 -6.74 -1.01 -8.69
C ALA A 66 -5.34 -0.48 -8.39
N ALA A 67 -4.93 -0.54 -7.13
CA ALA A 67 -3.61 -0.10 -6.72
C ALA A 67 -2.51 -0.95 -7.36
N LEU A 68 -2.70 -2.27 -7.51
CA LEU A 68 -1.73 -3.13 -8.21
C LEU A 68 -1.61 -2.82 -9.70
N GLU A 69 -2.72 -2.63 -10.41
CA GLU A 69 -2.69 -2.33 -11.83
C GLU A 69 -2.10 -0.94 -12.10
N TYR A 70 -2.46 0.06 -11.29
CA TYR A 70 -1.86 1.39 -11.38
C TYR A 70 -0.37 1.38 -11.05
N PHE A 71 0.05 0.61 -10.05
CA PHE A 71 1.46 0.51 -9.69
C PHE A 71 2.33 0.01 -10.86
N LYS A 72 1.80 -0.87 -11.72
CA LYS A 72 2.52 -1.36 -12.91
C LYS A 72 2.71 -0.28 -13.98
N THR A 73 1.91 0.79 -13.96
CA THR A 73 2.03 1.90 -14.91
C THR A 73 2.97 3.01 -14.43
N LEU A 74 3.49 2.90 -13.21
CA LEU A 74 4.41 3.88 -12.64
C LEU A 74 5.83 3.66 -13.19
N ASP A 75 6.39 4.70 -13.79
CA ASP A 75 7.81 4.75 -14.14
C ASP A 75 8.69 5.05 -12.91
N GLU A 76 8.13 5.78 -11.93
CA GLU A 76 8.80 6.18 -10.69
C GLU A 76 7.94 5.88 -9.46
N LEU A 77 8.59 5.59 -8.33
CA LEU A 77 7.90 5.35 -7.06
C LEU A 77 7.35 6.66 -6.50
N PRO A 78 6.13 6.68 -5.92
CA PRO A 78 5.55 7.89 -5.39
C PRO A 78 6.28 8.33 -4.11
N ASP A 79 6.43 9.65 -3.93
CA ASP A 79 7.04 10.26 -2.74
C ASP A 79 6.14 10.19 -1.49
N GLY A 80 4.86 9.87 -1.67
CA GLY A 80 3.85 9.81 -0.62
C GLY A 80 2.77 8.76 -0.89
N PRO A 81 1.83 8.59 0.05
CA PRO A 81 0.68 7.71 -0.15
C PRO A 81 -0.17 8.24 -1.32
N ILE A 82 -0.48 7.37 -2.28
CA ILE A 82 -1.41 7.68 -3.36
C ILE A 82 -2.59 6.73 -3.33
N THR A 83 -3.79 7.28 -3.56
CA THR A 83 -5.04 6.52 -3.58
C THR A 83 -5.47 6.27 -5.03
N VAL A 84 -5.93 5.06 -5.31
CA VAL A 84 -6.35 4.63 -6.65
C VAL A 84 -7.71 3.97 -6.54
N GLU A 85 -8.64 4.31 -7.42
CA GLU A 85 -9.97 3.74 -7.50
C GLU A 85 -10.12 2.82 -8.71
N TRP A 86 -10.81 1.69 -8.53
CA TRP A 86 -11.24 0.84 -9.64
C TRP A 86 -12.47 1.44 -10.33
N THR A 87 -12.33 1.86 -11.58
CA THR A 87 -13.44 2.39 -12.39
C THR A 87 -13.78 1.44 -13.55
N ALA A 88 -14.88 1.70 -14.26
CA ALA A 88 -15.24 0.98 -15.48
C ALA A 88 -14.16 1.06 -16.58
N ASN A 89 -13.30 2.09 -16.54
CA ASN A 89 -12.21 2.30 -17.49
C ASN A 89 -10.86 1.77 -16.97
N GLY A 90 -10.84 1.10 -15.81
CA GLY A 90 -9.63 0.63 -15.14
C GLY A 90 -9.24 1.49 -13.93
N PRO A 91 -8.00 1.32 -13.42
CA PRO A 91 -7.54 2.04 -12.23
C PRO A 91 -7.35 3.53 -12.52
N PHE A 92 -7.83 4.38 -11.61
CA PHE A 92 -7.75 5.83 -11.72
C PHE A 92 -7.16 6.43 -10.44
N LEU A 93 -6.17 7.32 -10.56
CA LEU A 93 -5.58 8.04 -9.43
C LEU A 93 -6.60 9.02 -8.83
N VAL A 94 -6.81 8.94 -7.53
CA VAL A 94 -7.70 9.85 -6.78
C VAL A 94 -6.84 10.81 -5.95
N GLU A 95 -7.12 12.11 -6.06
CA GLU A 95 -6.53 13.16 -5.21
C GLU A 95 -7.09 13.16 -3.77
#